data_AF-A0A9W6T7D9-F1
#
_entry.id   AF-A0A9W6T7D9-F1
#
_cell.length_a   1.000
_cell.length_b   1.000
_cell.length_c   1.000
_cell.angle_alpha   90.00
_cell.angle_beta   90.00
_cell.angle_gamma   90.00
#
_symmetry.space_group_name_H-M   'P 1'
#
loop_
_entity.id
_entity.type
_entity.pdbx_description
1 polymer ?
#
loop_
_entity_poly.entity_id
_entity_poly.type
_entity_poly.pdbx_seq_one_letter_code
_entity_poly.pdbx_strand_id
1 'polypeptide(L)'
;MEQEEVDYSKLPLEERIVHKVWKARQGAYEELYKTFTNSPDENSECFQPFLRNPELLRKIVIDSNVVAQESGLNALLAFLEFGGTNACIKTRNAVVPSICEKGLSSSRAGTKQKSIDALLWYIELDTPNVKC
;
A
#
# COMPACT_ATOMS: atom_id res chain seq x y z
N MET A 1 -27.41 15.40 8.15
CA MET A 1 -26.65 15.08 9.37
C MET A 1 -25.20 15.00 8.95
N GLU A 2 -24.43 16.06 9.20
CA GLU A 2 -22.98 16.00 9.10
C GLU A 2 -22.53 14.94 10.10
N GLN A 3 -21.94 13.85 9.61
CA GLN A 3 -21.24 12.93 10.50
C GLN A 3 -20.10 13.73 11.11
N GLU A 4 -20.14 13.98 12.42
CA GLU A 4 -18.97 14.49 13.14
C GLU A 4 -17.75 13.68 12.68
N GLU A 5 -16.74 14.38 12.15
CA GLU A 5 -15.50 13.74 11.75
C GLU A 5 -14.81 13.22 13.00
N VAL A 6 -15.07 11.94 13.29
CA VAL A 6 -14.35 11.23 14.34
C VAL A 6 -12.87 11.24 13.97
N ASP A 7 -12.07 11.88 14.81
CA ASP A 7 -10.62 11.90 14.67
C ASP A 7 -10.04 10.53 15.01
N TYR A 8 -9.75 9.75 13.97
CA TYR A 8 -9.15 8.43 14.10
C TYR A 8 -7.63 8.47 14.32
N SER A 9 -6.97 9.62 14.21
CA SER A 9 -5.50 9.72 14.29
C SER A 9 -4.92 9.25 15.63
N LYS A 10 -5.76 9.21 16.67
CA LYS A 10 -5.42 8.70 18.01
C LYS A 10 -5.25 7.17 18.06
N LEU A 11 -5.74 6.45 17.06
CA LEU A 11 -5.57 5.00 16.98
C LEU A 11 -4.22 4.63 16.35
N PRO A 12 -3.58 3.54 16.81
CA PRO A 12 -2.39 3.00 16.16
C PRO A 12 -2.61 2.78 14.65
N LEU A 13 -1.58 3.05 13.86
CA LEU A 13 -1.66 2.97 12.39
C LEU A 13 -2.11 1.60 11.90
N GLU A 14 -1.59 0.53 12.51
CA GLU A 14 -1.94 -0.86 12.19
C GLU A 14 -3.43 -1.16 12.44
N GLU A 15 -4.01 -0.62 13.51
CA GLU A 15 -5.43 -0.73 13.80
C GLU A 15 -6.27 0.04 12.79
N ARG A 16 -5.80 1.24 12.39
CA ARG A 16 -6.48 2.07 11.38
C ARG A 16 -6.52 1.40 10.01
N ILE A 17 -5.45 0.74 9.57
CA ILE A 17 -5.36 0.07 8.25
C ILE A 17 -6.47 -0.97 8.05
N VAL A 18 -6.90 -1.63 9.12
CA VAL A 18 -7.93 -2.70 9.09
C VAL A 18 -9.24 -2.28 9.74
N HIS A 19 -9.40 -0.99 10.04
CA HIS A 19 -10.55 -0.48 10.75
C HIS A 19 -11.83 -0.62 9.93
N LYS A 20 -12.96 -0.85 10.61
CA LYS A 20 -14.27 -1.04 9.97
C LYS A 20 -14.73 0.19 9.16
N VAL A 21 -14.32 1.40 9.57
CA VAL A 21 -14.65 2.66 8.89
C VAL A 21 -13.63 2.98 7.81
N TRP A 22 -14.07 3.12 6.57
CA TRP A 22 -13.19 3.35 5.42
C TRP A 22 -12.42 4.68 5.49
N LYS A 23 -12.99 5.74 6.09
CA LYS A 23 -12.30 7.02 6.31
C LYS A 23 -11.07 6.87 7.22
N ALA A 24 -11.15 6.01 8.24
CA ALA A 24 -10.01 5.71 9.11
C ALA A 24 -8.89 5.01 8.32
N ARG A 25 -9.26 4.08 7.44
CA ARG A 25 -8.32 3.38 6.55
C ARG A 25 -7.68 4.34 5.55
N GLN A 26 -8.49 5.15 4.86
CA GLN A 26 -8.00 6.17 3.93
C GLN A 26 -7.01 7.11 4.60
N GLY A 27 -7.33 7.65 5.79
CA GLY A 27 -6.42 8.53 6.52
C GLY A 27 -5.11 7.85 6.90
N ALA A 28 -5.14 6.56 7.27
CA ALA A 28 -3.92 5.78 7.48
C ALA A 28 -3.09 5.63 6.19
N TYR A 29 -3.72 5.45 5.04
CA TYR A 29 -3.01 5.32 3.76
C TYR A 29 -2.37 6.64 3.32
N GLU A 30 -3.05 7.76 3.54
CA GLU A 30 -2.51 9.10 3.29
C GLU A 30 -1.32 9.42 4.22
N GLU A 31 -1.39 8.99 5.48
CA GLU A 31 -0.27 9.08 6.41
C GLU A 31 0.90 8.20 5.97
N LEU A 32 0.65 6.94 5.62
CA LEU A 32 1.67 6.03 5.11
C LEU A 32 2.38 6.57 3.87
N TYR A 33 1.63 7.11 2.91
CA TYR A 33 2.20 7.76 1.74
C TYR A 33 3.20 8.85 2.15
N LYS A 34 2.80 9.76 3.05
CA LYS A 34 3.70 10.82 3.55
C LYS A 34 4.91 10.25 4.29
N THR A 35 4.71 9.22 5.12
CA THR A 35 5.79 8.59 5.87
C THR A 35 6.82 7.94 4.95
N PHE A 36 6.38 7.22 3.92
CA PHE A 36 7.28 6.59 2.96
C PHE A 36 8.01 7.61 2.10
N THR A 37 7.33 8.63 1.58
CA THR A 37 7.98 9.67 0.75
C THR A 37 9.02 10.48 1.51
N ASN A 38 8.90 10.59 2.83
CA ASN A 38 9.84 11.30 3.69
C ASN A 38 10.86 10.37 4.36
N SER A 39 10.91 9.09 3.99
CA SER A 39 11.92 8.18 4.53
C SER A 39 13.31 8.61 4.06
N PRO A 40 14.33 8.64 4.93
CA PRO A 40 15.69 9.02 4.53
C PRO A 40 16.33 8.05 3.53
N ASP A 41 16.03 6.76 3.66
CA ASP A 41 16.54 5.68 2.79
C ASP A 41 15.68 4.41 2.89
N GLU A 42 15.94 3.44 2.02
CA GLU A 42 15.19 2.17 1.90
C GLU A 42 15.27 1.23 3.12
N ASN A 43 16.14 1.50 4.10
CA ASN A 43 16.26 0.73 5.34
C ASN A 43 15.45 1.34 6.50
N SER A 44 14.71 2.42 6.25
CA SER A 44 13.92 3.11 7.26
C SER A 44 12.93 2.18 7.98
N GLU A 45 12.75 2.41 9.29
CA GLU A 45 11.90 1.56 10.14
C GLU A 45 10.43 1.56 9.72
N CYS A 46 9.96 2.61 9.04
CA CYS A 46 8.59 2.72 8.54
C CYS A 46 8.21 1.58 7.58
N PHE A 47 9.18 0.98 6.88
CA PHE A 47 8.93 -0.14 5.97
C PHE A 47 8.79 -1.48 6.70
N GLN A 48 9.38 -1.62 7.89
CA GLN A 48 9.51 -2.90 8.61
C GLN A 48 8.18 -3.61 8.89
N PRO A 49 7.08 -2.94 9.30
CA PRO A 49 5.80 -3.61 9.53
C PRO A 49 5.28 -4.34 8.28
N PHE A 50 5.46 -3.72 7.10
CA PHE A 50 4.99 -4.25 5.82
C PHE A 50 5.92 -5.32 5.25
N LEU A 51 7.22 -5.23 5.52
CA LEU A 51 8.20 -6.26 5.16
C LEU A 51 8.02 -7.54 6.00
N ARG A 52 7.68 -7.40 7.28
CA ARG A 52 7.40 -8.52 8.19
C ARG A 52 6.03 -9.13 7.92
N ASN A 53 5.05 -8.32 7.55
CA ASN A 53 3.69 -8.76 7.27
C ASN A 53 3.14 -8.19 5.95
N PRO A 54 3.51 -8.79 4.79
CA PRO A 54 3.03 -8.35 3.48
C PRO A 54 1.50 -8.39 3.32
N GLU A 55 0.78 -9.12 4.17
CA GLU A 55 -0.68 -9.13 4.18
C GLU A 55 -1.28 -7.74 4.48
N LEU A 56 -0.55 -6.86 5.16
CA LEU A 56 -1.00 -5.47 5.35
C LEU A 56 -1.12 -4.75 4.01
N LEU A 57 -0.11 -4.84 3.14
CA LEU A 57 -0.17 -4.27 1.80
C LEU A 57 -1.25 -4.93 0.95
N ARG A 58 -1.42 -6.25 1.08
CA ARG A 58 -2.49 -6.97 0.41
C ARG A 58 -3.86 -6.37 0.76
N LYS A 59 -4.14 -6.17 2.05
CA LYS A 59 -5.40 -5.57 2.54
C LYS A 59 -5.63 -4.16 1.98
N ILE A 60 -4.57 -3.36 1.86
CA ILE A 60 -4.62 -2.02 1.26
C ILE A 60 -5.04 -2.11 -0.22
N VAL A 61 -4.39 -2.98 -1.00
CA VAL A 61 -4.68 -3.16 -2.44
C VAL A 61 -6.11 -3.66 -2.68
N ILE A 62 -6.61 -4.53 -1.80
CA ILE A 62 -7.95 -5.10 -1.95
C ILE A 62 -9.05 -4.35 -1.19
N ASP A 63 -8.80 -3.12 -0.72
CA ASP A 63 -9.79 -2.36 0.06
C ASP A 63 -11.16 -2.30 -0.63
N SER A 64 -12.23 -2.62 0.10
CA SER A 64 -13.60 -2.68 -0.42
C SER A 64 -14.16 -1.32 -0.82
N ASN A 65 -13.65 -0.23 -0.25
CA ASN A 65 -14.01 1.13 -0.63
C ASN A 65 -13.03 1.67 -1.67
N VAL A 66 -13.55 2.07 -2.84
CA VAL A 66 -12.72 2.50 -3.97
C VAL A 66 -11.90 3.76 -3.73
N VAL A 67 -12.35 4.67 -2.85
CA VAL A 67 -11.61 5.90 -2.50
C VAL A 67 -10.45 5.56 -1.58
N ALA A 68 -10.69 4.75 -0.55
CA ALA A 68 -9.63 4.23 0.30
C ALA A 68 -8.64 3.39 -0.51
N GLN A 69 -9.11 2.51 -1.39
CA GLN A 69 -8.27 1.70 -2.27
C GLN A 69 -7.34 2.56 -3.13
N GLU A 70 -7.85 3.64 -3.75
CA GLU A 70 -7.05 4.52 -4.58
C GLU A 70 -5.97 5.25 -3.78
N SER A 71 -6.27 5.70 -2.56
CA SER A 71 -5.27 6.24 -1.63
C SER A 71 -4.25 5.18 -1.19
N GLY A 72 -4.73 3.96 -0.94
CA GLY A 72 -3.90 2.81 -0.61
C GLY A 72 -2.89 2.45 -1.70
N LEU A 73 -3.28 2.51 -2.96
CA LEU A 73 -2.38 2.30 -4.08
C LEU A 73 -1.31 3.39 -4.19
N ASN A 74 -1.63 4.65 -3.86
CA ASN A 74 -0.59 5.69 -3.76
C ASN A 74 0.43 5.35 -2.67
N ALA A 75 -0.03 4.88 -1.51
CA ALA A 75 0.86 4.44 -0.43
C ALA A 75 1.72 3.24 -0.87
N LEU A 76 1.18 2.29 -1.63
CA LEU A 76 1.95 1.18 -2.18
C LEU A 76 3.02 1.65 -3.18
N LEU A 77 2.70 2.59 -4.06
CA LEU A 77 3.68 3.16 -5.00
C LEU A 77 4.86 3.78 -4.26
N ALA A 78 4.57 4.63 -3.26
CA ALA A 78 5.62 5.20 -2.40
C ALA A 78 6.39 4.12 -1.62
N PHE A 79 5.71 3.07 -1.13
CA PHE A 79 6.38 1.96 -0.47
C PHE A 79 7.40 1.26 -1.38
N LEU A 80 7.06 1.05 -2.66
CA LEU A 80 7.96 0.41 -3.63
C LEU A 80 9.09 1.35 -4.06
N GLU A 81 8.76 2.60 -4.40
CA GLU A 81 9.72 3.62 -4.84
C GLU A 81 10.78 3.89 -3.77
N PHE A 82 10.37 4.08 -2.51
CA PHE A 82 11.29 4.45 -1.43
C PHE A 82 11.82 3.26 -0.62
N GLY A 83 11.11 2.13 -0.59
CA GLY A 83 11.55 0.89 0.06
C GLY A 83 12.40 -0.02 -0.81
N GLY A 84 12.55 0.32 -2.09
CA GLY A 84 13.51 -0.26 -3.02
C GLY A 84 13.40 -1.78 -3.23
N THR A 85 14.54 -2.41 -3.49
CA THR A 85 14.60 -3.83 -3.89
C THR A 85 14.04 -4.75 -2.80
N ASN A 86 14.29 -4.44 -1.53
CA ASN A 86 13.82 -5.24 -0.41
C ASN A 86 12.29 -5.21 -0.28
N ALA A 87 11.67 -4.03 -0.49
CA ALA A 87 10.21 -3.88 -0.56
C ALA A 87 9.62 -4.77 -1.67
N CYS A 88 10.21 -4.76 -2.85
CA CYS A 88 9.78 -5.63 -3.95
C CYS A 88 9.86 -7.13 -3.59
N ILE A 89 11.06 -7.63 -3.29
CA ILE A 89 11.32 -9.07 -3.11
C ILE A 89 10.45 -9.67 -2.00
N LYS A 90 10.29 -8.96 -0.88
CA LYS A 90 9.56 -9.44 0.30
C LYS A 90 8.04 -9.46 0.09
N THR A 91 7.50 -8.61 -0.78
CA THR A 91 6.05 -8.37 -0.85
C THR A 91 5.40 -8.86 -2.15
N ARG A 92 6.17 -9.04 -3.24
CA ARG A 92 5.63 -9.39 -4.58
C ARG A 92 4.66 -10.58 -4.57
N ASN A 93 4.96 -11.62 -3.78
CA ASN A 93 4.15 -12.85 -3.75
C ASN A 93 2.74 -12.63 -3.16
N ALA A 94 2.57 -11.68 -2.25
CA ALA A 94 1.28 -11.36 -1.65
C ALA A 94 0.53 -10.27 -2.44
N VAL A 95 1.27 -9.29 -2.95
CA VAL A 95 0.70 -8.07 -3.50
C VAL A 95 0.35 -8.22 -4.98
N VAL A 96 1.24 -8.78 -5.81
CA VAL A 96 1.04 -8.88 -7.28
C VAL A 96 -0.26 -9.63 -7.64
N PRO A 97 -0.57 -10.82 -7.07
CA PRO A 97 -1.83 -11.51 -7.37
C PRO A 97 -3.06 -10.65 -7.05
N SER A 98 -2.97 -9.86 -5.98
CA SER A 98 -4.07 -9.03 -5.50
C SER A 98 -4.29 -7.79 -6.37
N ILE A 99 -3.21 -7.24 -6.95
CA ILE A 99 -3.30 -6.20 -7.98
C ILE A 99 -3.99 -6.77 -9.23
N CYS A 100 -3.64 -7.98 -9.66
CA CYS A 100 -4.27 -8.63 -10.81
C CYS A 100 -5.76 -8.91 -10.58
N GLU A 101 -6.12 -9.37 -9.37
CA GLU A 101 -7.51 -9.68 -9.02
C GLU A 101 -8.40 -8.43 -9.02
N LYS A 102 -7.94 -7.33 -8.39
CA LYS A 102 -8.80 -6.18 -8.11
C LYS A 102 -8.32 -4.85 -8.68
N GLY A 103 -7.01 -4.62 -8.74
CA GLY A 103 -6.45 -3.37 -9.24
C GLY A 103 -6.69 -3.19 -10.74
N LEU A 104 -6.34 -4.21 -11.53
CA LEU A 104 -6.48 -4.19 -12.99
C LEU A 104 -7.93 -4.25 -13.49
N SER A 105 -8.81 -4.87 -12.68
CA SER A 105 -10.24 -5.01 -12.95
C SER A 105 -11.07 -3.79 -12.52
N SER A 106 -10.45 -2.76 -11.94
CA SER A 106 -11.14 -1.54 -11.52
C SER A 106 -11.75 -0.78 -12.70
N SER A 107 -13.00 -0.32 -12.54
CA SER A 107 -13.67 0.58 -13.49
C SER A 107 -13.18 2.03 -13.41
N ARG A 108 -12.39 2.38 -12.38
CA ARG A 108 -11.79 3.71 -12.22
C ARG A 108 -10.44 3.76 -12.93
N ALA A 109 -10.32 4.67 -13.90
CA ALA A 109 -9.07 4.87 -14.65
C ALA A 109 -7.88 5.16 -13.73
N GLY A 110 -8.06 6.01 -12.70
CA GLY A 110 -7.00 6.36 -11.74
C GLY A 110 -6.49 5.17 -10.91
N THR A 111 -7.39 4.30 -10.44
CA THR A 111 -7.03 3.07 -9.72
C THR A 111 -6.31 2.09 -10.64
N LYS A 112 -6.82 1.90 -11.87
CA LYS A 112 -6.23 1.00 -12.85
C LYS A 112 -4.82 1.45 -13.26
N GLN A 113 -4.61 2.75 -13.50
CA GLN A 113 -3.29 3.28 -13.83
C GLN A 113 -2.29 3.05 -12.69
N LYS A 114 -2.64 3.42 -11.45
CA LYS A 114 -1.76 3.18 -10.28
C LYS A 114 -1.45 1.70 -10.08
N SER A 115 -2.39 0.82 -10.39
CA SER A 115 -2.19 -0.63 -10.34
C SER A 115 -1.17 -1.10 -11.37
N ILE A 116 -1.23 -0.55 -12.59
CA ILE A 116 -0.23 -0.79 -13.65
C ILE A 116 1.13 -0.25 -13.20
N ASP A 117 1.19 0.98 -12.69
CA ASP A 117 2.43 1.60 -12.22
C ASP A 117 3.07 0.78 -11.09
N ALA A 118 2.27 0.22 -10.16
CA ALA A 118 2.77 -0.66 -9.11
C ALA A 118 3.35 -1.96 -9.67
N LEU A 119 2.75 -2.55 -10.71
CA LEU A 119 3.32 -3.72 -11.39
C LEU A 119 4.63 -3.37 -12.11
N LEU A 120 4.72 -2.19 -12.73
CA LEU A 120 5.95 -1.71 -13.35
C LEU A 120 7.05 -1.50 -12.31
N TRP A 121 6.73 -0.95 -11.14
CA TRP A 121 7.67 -0.89 -10.01
C TRP A 121 8.15 -2.27 -9.56
N TYR A 122 7.23 -3.24 -9.41
CA TYR A 122 7.63 -4.61 -9.12
C TYR A 122 8.58 -5.15 -10.18
N ILE A 123 8.28 -4.98 -11.47
CA ILE A 123 9.14 -5.45 -12.57
C ILE A 123 10.53 -4.80 -12.54
N GLU A 124 10.60 -3.48 -12.33
CA GLU A 124 11.86 -2.73 -12.30
C GLU A 124 12.76 -3.17 -11.14
N LEU A 125 12.17 -3.36 -9.95
CA LEU A 125 12.91 -3.70 -8.73
C LEU A 125 13.19 -5.20 -8.57
N ASP A 126 12.49 -6.04 -9.34
CA ASP A 126 12.60 -7.49 -9.15
C ASP A 126 13.96 -8.02 -9.62
N THR A 127 14.46 -8.99 -8.87
CA THR A 127 15.64 -9.76 -9.28
C THR A 127 15.34 -11.25 -9.16
N PRO A 128 15.95 -12.08 -10.03
CA PRO A 128 15.76 -13.52 -9.94
C PRO A 128 16.27 -14.00 -8.57
N ASN A 129 15.44 -14.78 -7.87
CA ASN A 129 15.86 -15.49 -6.65
C ASN A 129 16.79 -16.66 -7.05
N VAL A 130 17.97 -16.37 -7.59
CA VAL A 130 18.99 -17.41 -7.82
C VAL A 130 19.71 -17.64 -6.50
N LYS A 131 19.27 -18.67 -5.76
CA LYS A 131 20.15 -19.30 -4.79
C LYS A 131 21.09 -20.20 -5.59
N CYS A 132 22.25 -19.67 -5.95
CA CYS A 132 23.39 -20.48 -6.40
C CYS A 132 23.85 -21.38 -5.25
#